data_AF-A0AAN0KGP4-F1
#
_entry.id   AF-A0AAN0KGP4-F1
#
_cell.length_a   1.000
_cell.length_b   1.000
_cell.length_c   1.000
_cell.angle_alpha   90.00
_cell.angle_beta   90.00
_cell.angle_gamma   90.00
#
_symmetry.space_group_name_H-M   'P 1'
#
loop_
_entity.id
_entity.type
_entity.pdbx_description
1 polymer ?
#
loop_
_entity_poly.entity_id
_entity_poly.type
_entity_poly.pdbx_seq_one_letter_code
_entity_poly.pdbx_strand_id
1 'polypeptide(L)'
;MLDIDVNLCSLCDYYFDDVVCGQGDIWVYRSASLPDTYFIVDFHVGMTEQLDIAPFYIKSTDPFVIGKIRPLLRHFFDQLQYQVSYEESCALTKVNTIIATPPETTYCVIEENGYEQKVVFKN
;
A
#
# COMPACT_ATOMS: atom_id res chain seq x y z
N MET A 1 9.80 16.78 -6.44
CA MET A 1 9.36 15.43 -6.88
C MET A 1 9.47 14.55 -5.65
N LEU A 2 8.53 13.63 -5.42
CA LEU A 2 8.55 12.78 -4.23
C LEU A 2 9.76 11.86 -4.14
N ASP A 3 10.39 11.56 -5.27
CA ASP A 3 11.51 10.63 -5.36
C ASP A 3 11.21 9.29 -4.67
N ILE A 4 10.04 8.75 -5.03
CA ILE A 4 9.59 7.40 -4.68
C ILE A 4 9.64 6.63 -5.99
N ASP A 5 10.48 5.60 -6.06
CA ASP A 5 10.64 4.76 -7.24
C ASP A 5 9.57 3.64 -7.23
N VAL A 6 8.41 3.94 -7.80
CA VAL A 6 7.29 2.99 -7.93
C VAL A 6 6.80 2.99 -9.36
N ASN A 7 6.89 1.83 -10.01
CA ASN A 7 6.21 1.57 -11.26
C ASN A 7 4.78 1.05 -10.99
N LEU A 8 3.80 1.94 -11.14
CA LEU A 8 2.39 1.60 -10.91
C LEU A 8 1.86 0.52 -11.86
N CYS A 9 2.35 0.46 -13.10
CA CYS A 9 1.96 -0.60 -14.04
C CYS A 9 2.43 -1.97 -13.54
N SER A 10 3.71 -2.10 -13.18
CA SER A 10 4.24 -3.35 -12.63
C SER A 10 3.57 -3.74 -11.32
N LEU A 11 3.13 -2.76 -10.54
CA LEU A 11 2.37 -3.00 -9.32
C LEU A 11 0.98 -3.57 -9.63
N CYS A 12 0.30 -3.03 -10.63
CA CYS A 12 -0.98 -3.56 -11.09
C CYS A 12 -0.81 -4.98 -11.65
N ASP A 13 0.18 -5.21 -12.50
CA ASP A 13 0.46 -6.55 -13.06
C ASP A 13 0.71 -7.55 -11.93
N TYR A 14 1.57 -7.21 -10.95
CA TYR A 14 1.82 -8.06 -9.79
C TYR A 14 0.55 -8.37 -8.99
N TYR A 15 -0.28 -7.35 -8.71
CA TYR A 15 -1.49 -7.55 -7.92
C TYR A 15 -2.51 -8.47 -8.61
N PHE A 16 -2.77 -8.25 -9.91
CA PHE A 16 -3.81 -8.99 -10.61
C PHE A 16 -3.35 -10.35 -11.14
N ASP A 17 -2.07 -10.48 -11.52
CA ASP A 17 -1.57 -11.67 -12.19
C ASP A 17 -0.78 -12.60 -11.25
N ASP A 18 -0.08 -12.06 -10.24
CA ASP A 18 0.86 -12.82 -9.42
C ASP A 18 0.38 -13.08 -7.98
N VAL A 19 -0.49 -12.22 -7.42
CA VAL A 19 -0.98 -12.41 -6.04
C VAL A 19 -2.07 -13.48 -6.00
N VAL A 20 -1.82 -14.52 -5.21
CA VAL A 20 -2.78 -15.61 -5.02
C VAL A 20 -3.93 -15.16 -4.10
N CYS A 21 -5.16 -15.53 -4.45
CA CYS A 21 -6.34 -15.31 -3.62
C CYS A 21 -6.14 -15.86 -2.19
N GLY A 22 -6.48 -15.05 -1.18
CA GLY A 22 -6.21 -15.30 0.22
C GLY A 22 -4.78 -14.97 0.68
N GLN A 23 -3.93 -14.48 -0.22
CA GLN A 23 -2.54 -14.13 0.07
C GLN A 23 -2.24 -12.69 -0.35
N GLY A 24 -1.00 -12.26 -0.11
CA GLY A 24 -0.49 -10.95 -0.49
C GLY A 24 0.23 -10.27 0.66
N ASP A 25 1.47 -9.86 0.44
CA ASP A 25 2.28 -9.15 1.43
C ASP A 25 2.00 -7.64 1.42
N ILE A 26 2.50 -6.91 2.41
CA ILE A 26 2.49 -5.44 2.43
C ILE A 26 3.82 -4.94 1.89
N TRP A 27 3.80 -4.10 0.86
CA TRP A 27 5.00 -3.43 0.37
C TRP A 27 5.07 -1.99 0.84
N VAL A 28 6.25 -1.58 1.28
CA VAL A 28 6.53 -0.24 1.81
C VAL A 28 7.63 0.40 0.99
N TYR A 29 7.34 1.52 0.35
CA TYR A 29 8.28 2.34 -0.40
C TYR A 29 8.58 3.60 0.39
N ARG A 30 9.85 3.92 0.57
CA ARG A 30 10.30 5.12 1.27
C ARG A 30 10.85 6.13 0.26
N SER A 31 10.47 7.39 0.41
CA SER A 31 11.06 8.46 -0.39
C SER A 31 12.55 8.64 -0.07
N ALA A 32 13.37 8.73 -1.13
CA ALA A 32 14.80 9.00 -0.98
C ALA A 32 15.08 10.48 -0.63
N SER A 33 14.19 11.39 -1.06
CA SER A 33 14.32 12.83 -0.84
C SER A 33 13.62 13.35 0.43
N LEU A 34 12.66 12.58 0.97
CA LEU A 34 11.84 12.96 2.11
C LEU A 34 11.74 11.78 3.11
N PRO A 35 12.59 11.75 4.15
CA PRO A 35 12.78 10.56 4.99
C PRO A 35 11.53 10.11 5.76
N ASP A 36 10.55 10.98 5.96
CA ASP A 36 9.28 10.68 6.65
C ASP A 36 8.11 10.49 5.68
N THR A 37 8.39 10.29 4.40
CA THR A 37 7.40 10.05 3.37
C THR A 37 7.42 8.60 2.90
N TYR A 38 6.27 7.94 2.98
CA TYR A 38 6.07 6.54 2.68
C TYR A 38 4.87 6.35 1.76
N PHE A 39 5.00 5.43 0.81
CA PHE A 39 3.90 4.87 0.02
C PHE A 39 3.79 3.38 0.35
N ILE A 40 2.61 2.92 0.73
CA ILE A 40 2.39 1.57 1.24
C ILE A 40 1.26 0.93 0.45
N VAL A 41 1.45 -0.32 0.07
CA VAL A 41 0.46 -1.10 -0.66
C VAL A 41 0.22 -2.40 0.08
N ASP A 42 -1.04 -2.67 0.40
CA ASP A 42 -1.49 -3.91 1.03
C ASP A 42 -2.07 -4.78 -0.09
N PHE A 43 -1.39 -5.88 -0.43
CA PHE A 43 -1.80 -6.73 -1.55
C PHE A 43 -2.74 -7.86 -1.14
N HIS A 44 -3.23 -7.90 0.09
CA HIS A 44 -4.11 -8.99 0.51
C HIS A 44 -5.39 -9.02 -0.35
N VAL A 45 -5.58 -10.14 -1.07
CA VAL A 45 -6.79 -10.42 -1.85
C VAL A 45 -7.69 -11.33 -1.03
N GLY A 46 -8.86 -10.85 -0.60
CA GLY A 46 -9.78 -11.65 0.21
C GLY A 46 -10.33 -12.88 -0.53
N MET A 47 -10.56 -13.99 0.19
CA MET A 47 -11.17 -15.21 -0.41
C MET A 47 -12.67 -15.08 -0.68
N THR A 48 -13.34 -14.16 0.01
CA THR A 48 -14.80 -13.97 -0.04
C THR A 48 -15.22 -12.58 -0.48
N GLU A 49 -14.26 -11.68 -0.70
CA GLU A 49 -14.57 -10.33 -1.16
C GLU A 49 -14.95 -10.40 -2.65
N GLN A 50 -16.17 -9.98 -2.98
CA GLN A 50 -16.66 -9.92 -4.37
C GLN A 50 -15.92 -8.88 -5.24
N LEU A 51 -14.97 -8.16 -4.64
CA LEU A 51 -14.24 -7.04 -5.22
C LEU A 51 -12.80 -7.14 -4.73
N ASP A 52 -11.85 -7.29 -5.66
CA ASP A 52 -10.42 -7.25 -5.36
C ASP A 52 -10.03 -5.81 -5.02
N ILE A 53 -10.06 -5.47 -3.74
CA ILE A 53 -9.75 -4.14 -3.23
C ILE A 53 -8.33 -4.17 -2.64
N ALA A 54 -7.32 -3.72 -3.39
CA ALA A 54 -6.00 -3.42 -2.80
C ALA A 54 -6.03 -2.06 -2.10
N PRO A 55 -5.87 -1.96 -0.77
CA PRO A 55 -5.70 -0.69 -0.12
C PRO A 55 -4.31 -0.10 -0.37
N PHE A 56 -4.29 1.20 -0.69
CA PHE A 56 -3.07 2.00 -0.81
C PHE A 56 -3.05 3.08 0.26
N TYR A 57 -1.88 3.33 0.84
CA TYR A 57 -1.67 4.37 1.86
C TYR A 57 -0.50 5.27 1.49
N ILE A 58 -0.61 6.56 1.84
CA ILE A 58 0.49 7.51 1.81
C ILE A 58 0.63 8.17 3.18
N LYS A 59 1.85 8.21 3.70
CA LYS A 59 2.21 8.98 4.89
C LYS A 59 3.24 10.02 4.51
N SER A 60 3.02 11.26 4.90
CA SER A 60 4.03 12.31 4.86
C SER A 60 3.74 13.36 5.92
N THR A 61 4.80 13.95 6.47
CA THR A 61 4.73 15.12 7.37
C THR A 61 4.86 16.44 6.62
N ASP A 62 5.19 16.42 5.33
CA ASP A 62 5.38 17.62 4.51
C ASP A 62 4.02 18.11 3.94
N PRO A 63 3.55 19.32 4.29
CA PRO A 63 2.26 19.84 3.83
C PRO A 63 2.19 20.09 2.33
N PHE A 64 3.30 20.45 1.69
CA PHE A 64 3.37 20.71 0.24
C PHE A 64 3.23 19.40 -0.54
N VAL A 65 3.90 18.36 -0.05
CA VAL A 65 3.82 16.99 -0.54
C VAL A 65 2.38 16.50 -0.45
N ILE A 66 1.79 16.55 0.74
CA ILE A 66 0.39 16.18 0.97
C ILE A 66 -0.57 16.96 0.05
N GLY A 67 -0.39 18.28 -0.08
CA GLY A 67 -1.25 19.12 -0.91
C GLY A 67 -1.16 18.83 -2.41
N LYS A 68 -0.01 18.35 -2.90
CA LYS A 68 0.19 18.05 -4.33
C LYS A 68 -0.15 16.60 -4.71
N ILE A 69 0.13 15.65 -3.84
CA ILE A 69 0.08 14.22 -4.18
C ILE A 69 -1.31 13.65 -3.95
N ARG A 70 -2.00 14.08 -2.89
CA ARG A 70 -3.37 13.65 -2.62
C ARG A 70 -4.30 13.87 -3.84
N PRO A 71 -4.31 15.04 -4.49
CA PRO A 71 -5.11 15.23 -5.70
C PRO A 71 -4.71 14.30 -6.86
N LEU A 72 -3.42 14.03 -7.04
CA LEU A 72 -2.93 13.15 -8.11
C LEU A 72 -3.30 11.69 -7.88
N LEU A 73 -3.11 11.19 -6.65
CA LEU A 73 -3.51 9.84 -6.28
C LEU A 73 -5.03 9.69 -6.35
N ARG A 74 -5.78 10.65 -5.81
CA ARG A 74 -7.23 10.67 -5.91
C ARG A 74 -7.68 10.59 -7.37
N HIS A 75 -7.10 11.42 -8.23
CA HIS A 75 -7.41 11.42 -9.66
C HIS A 75 -7.05 10.10 -10.34
N PHE A 76 -5.91 9.49 -9.98
CA PHE A 76 -5.52 8.17 -10.48
C PHE A 76 -6.53 7.09 -10.10
N PHE A 77 -6.90 6.99 -8.82
CA PHE A 77 -7.89 6.01 -8.34
C PHE A 77 -9.28 6.26 -8.91
N ASP A 78 -9.70 7.53 -9.06
CA ASP A 78 -10.98 7.87 -9.69
C ASP A 78 -11.05 7.47 -11.18
N GLN A 79 -9.91 7.22 -11.84
CA GLN A 79 -9.85 6.78 -13.24
C GLN A 79 -9.75 5.26 -13.40
N LEU A 80 -9.51 4.50 -12.33
CA LEU A 80 -9.41 3.05 -12.43
C LEU A 80 -10.77 2.46 -12.81
N GLN A 81 -10.75 1.51 -13.75
CA GLN A 81 -11.93 0.73 -14.12
C GLN A 81 -12.25 -0.37 -13.09
N TYR A 82 -11.39 -0.52 -12.08
CA TYR A 82 -11.48 -1.49 -10.99
C TYR A 82 -11.91 -0.80 -9.70
N GLN A 83 -12.62 -1.54 -8.84
CA GLN A 83 -13.05 -1.01 -7.54
C GLN A 83 -11.89 -1.06 -6.56
N VAL A 84 -11.14 0.03 -6.46
CA VAL A 84 -9.99 0.15 -5.55
C VAL A 84 -10.34 1.09 -4.40
N SER A 85 -9.99 0.70 -3.16
CA SER A 85 -10.21 1.53 -1.97
C SER A 85 -8.95 2.34 -1.69
N TYR A 86 -9.09 3.64 -1.78
CA TYR A 86 -8.06 4.59 -1.41
C TYR A 86 -8.40 5.20 -0.06
N GLU A 87 -7.57 4.95 0.96
CA GLU A 87 -7.76 5.49 2.30
C GLU A 87 -6.65 6.50 2.64
N GLU A 88 -7.05 7.74 2.91
CA GLU A 88 -6.17 8.79 3.38
C GLU A 88 -6.40 9.03 4.86
N SER A 89 -5.42 8.74 5.71
CA SER A 89 -5.50 9.13 7.11
C SER A 89 -4.14 9.48 7.67
N CYS A 90 -4.04 10.68 8.25
CA CYS A 90 -2.86 11.13 8.96
C CYS A 90 -2.67 10.44 10.32
N ALA A 91 -3.65 9.64 10.78
CA ALA A 91 -3.71 9.09 12.14
C ALA A 91 -4.03 7.59 12.19
N LEU A 92 -3.94 6.85 11.08
CA LEU A 92 -4.13 5.39 11.12
C LEU A 92 -3.00 4.76 11.94
N THR A 93 -3.35 4.27 13.12
CA THR A 93 -2.51 3.38 13.92
C THR A 93 -1.93 2.27 13.04
N LYS A 94 -2.71 1.73 12.10
CA LYS A 94 -2.27 0.71 11.12
C LYS A 94 -1.00 1.12 10.37
N VAL A 95 -0.96 2.31 9.77
CA VAL A 95 0.19 2.79 8.99
C VAL A 95 1.42 3.00 9.89
N ASN A 96 1.22 3.56 11.09
CA ASN A 96 2.31 3.75 12.05
C ASN A 96 2.88 2.40 12.53
N THR A 97 2.01 1.40 12.77
CA THR A 97 2.44 0.05 13.13
C THR A 97 3.21 -0.58 11.98
N ILE A 98 2.71 -0.53 10.74
CA ILE A 98 3.41 -1.08 9.55
C ILE A 98 4.83 -0.51 9.42
N ILE A 99 4.99 0.82 9.56
CA ILE A 99 6.30 1.47 9.43
C ILE A 99 7.23 1.11 10.61
N ALA A 100 6.68 0.87 11.80
CA ALA A 100 7.45 0.47 12.98
C ALA A 100 7.81 -1.03 12.96
N THR A 101 7.13 -1.84 12.15
CA THR A 101 7.40 -3.26 11.99
C THR A 101 8.73 -3.48 11.27
N PRO A 102 9.65 -4.31 11.82
CA PRO A 102 10.90 -4.61 11.14
C PRO A 102 10.67 -5.26 9.77
N PRO A 103 11.51 -4.95 8.77
CA PRO A 103 11.46 -5.62 7.47
C PRO A 103 11.49 -7.15 7.63
N GLU A 104 10.75 -7.85 6.78
CA GLU A 104 10.72 -9.33 6.70
C GLU A 104 10.09 -10.03 7.92
N THR A 105 9.47 -9.28 8.83
CA THR A 105 8.67 -9.86 9.91
C THR A 105 7.21 -10.03 9.50
N THR A 106 6.58 -11.10 9.98
CA THR A 106 5.14 -11.32 9.85
C THR A 106 4.40 -10.26 10.67
N TYR A 107 3.48 -9.54 10.02
CA TYR A 107 2.70 -8.45 10.62
C TYR A 107 1.31 -8.91 11.07
N CYS A 108 0.67 -9.82 10.34
CA CYS A 108 -0.66 -10.32 10.65
C CYS A 108 -0.85 -11.77 10.18
N VAL A 109 -1.61 -12.57 10.93
CA VAL A 109 -2.08 -13.89 10.51
C VAL A 109 -3.54 -13.74 10.08
N ILE A 110 -3.85 -14.07 8.83
CA ILE A 110 -5.20 -14.09 8.31
C ILE A 110 -5.87 -15.38 8.77
N GLU A 111 -6.77 -15.29 9.75
CA GLU A 111 -7.38 -16.46 10.40
C GLU A 111 -8.13 -17.37 9.43
N GLU A 112 -8.65 -16.82 8.33
CA GLU A 112 -9.48 -17.54 7.34
C GLU A 112 -8.72 -18.67 6.62
N ASN A 113 -7.41 -18.51 6.40
CA ASN A 113 -6.57 -19.50 5.73
C ASN A 113 -5.22 -19.75 6.43
N GLY A 114 -4.99 -19.11 7.58
CA GLY A 114 -3.73 -19.16 8.30
C GLY A 114 -2.56 -18.49 7.57
N TYR A 115 -2.83 -17.67 6.54
CA TYR A 115 -1.79 -16.99 5.78
C TYR A 115 -1.10 -15.94 6.66
N GLU A 116 0.22 -15.96 6.66
CA GLU A 116 1.06 -14.99 7.36
C GLU A 116 1.48 -13.87 6.40
N GLN A 117 0.97 -12.68 6.64
CA GLN A 117 1.29 -11.51 5.84
C GLN A 117 2.58 -10.83 6.34
N LYS A 118 3.54 -10.59 5.44
CA LYS A 118 4.82 -9.94 5.78
C LYS A 118 4.87 -8.48 5.34
N VAL A 119 5.68 -7.69 6.04
CA VAL A 119 6.01 -6.31 5.65
C VAL A 119 7.35 -6.30 4.92
N VAL A 120 7.34 -5.88 3.66
CA VAL A 120 8.50 -5.84 2.77
C VAL A 120 8.83 -4.41 2.38
N PHE A 121 9.99 -3.92 2.82
CA PHE A 121 10.48 -2.61 2.41
C PHE A 121 11.15 -2.74 1.03
N LYS A 122 10.69 -1.94 0.08
CA LYS A 122 11.24 -1.84 -1.27
C LYS A 122 12.16 -0.60 -1.34
N ASN A 123 13.32 -0.79 -1.96
CA ASN A 123 14.28 0.29 -2.24
C ASN A 123 13.94 0.97 -3.56
#